data_AF-A0A9W9IS63-F1
#
_entry.id   AF-A0A9W9IS63-F1
#
_cell.length_a   1.000
_cell.length_b   1.000
_cell.length_c   1.000
_cell.angle_alpha   90.00
_cell.angle_beta   90.00
_cell.angle_gamma   90.00
#
_symmetry.space_group_name_H-M   'P 1'
#
loop_
_entity.id
_entity.type
_entity.pdbx_description
1 polymer ?
#
loop_
_entity_poly.entity_id
_entity_poly.type
_entity_poly.pdbx_seq_one_letter_code
_entity_poly.pdbx_strand_id
1 'polypeptide(L)'
;MAKLTGRKRAYPLGMGDVKSDADSALKEWTHGLTDILSDVLENGGLGEGVPGSGDALESDEEDVEDDVSGSKSKSQNTSQTMVDLEDIKMNGDSAAPIPVDFTTVGKAVSAEPTAKEMVPTTSPTYAALTKQGYSIVGSHSGVKICRWTKSALRGRGSCYKYSFYGIRSHLCMEATPSLSCSNKCIFCWRHGTNPVGTTWRWKVDDPDMIFQGVKEGHYKKIKMMRGVPGVRAERFSEAMRIRHCALSLVGEPIFYPHINRFLDLLHAEHISSFMVCNAQHPDQLERLHRVTQLYVSIDASNRESLRKIDRPLHRDFWERFQRCLDILREKRHFQRTVFRLTLVKGFNVDDEVIGYANLVEKALPGLVEIKGVTYCGTSTSAGAGLTMQNVPFYEEISAFVVALNAELERRGLKYGLAAEHAHSCCVLIASERFSKNGKWHTRIDYDRFFELLEKEKADGTTFTPEDYMRETEDWALWGNGGFDPNDERVYRKKKDKTIEAAPTS
;
A
#
# COMPACT_ATOMS: atom_id res chain seq x y z
N MET A 1 -38.29 -10.45 1.97
CA MET A 1 -36.87 -10.08 2.18
C MET A 1 -36.06 -11.15 2.89
N ALA A 2 -36.29 -11.50 4.17
CA ALA A 2 -35.43 -12.45 4.90
C ALA A 2 -35.23 -13.84 4.24
N LYS A 3 -36.24 -14.36 3.51
CA LYS A 3 -36.09 -15.60 2.70
C LYS A 3 -35.25 -15.38 1.44
N LEU A 4 -35.39 -14.24 0.77
CA LEU A 4 -34.65 -13.86 -0.45
C LEU A 4 -33.17 -13.54 -0.16
N THR A 5 -32.86 -13.13 1.07
CA THR A 5 -31.52 -12.69 1.48
C THR A 5 -30.78 -13.75 2.29
N GLY A 6 -31.33 -14.96 2.45
CA GLY A 6 -30.73 -15.99 3.30
C GLY A 6 -30.57 -15.56 4.76
N ARG A 7 -31.52 -14.76 5.28
CA ARG A 7 -31.50 -14.09 6.59
C ARG A 7 -30.36 -13.09 6.79
N LYS A 8 -29.58 -12.77 5.76
CA LYS A 8 -28.58 -11.69 5.78
C LYS A 8 -29.28 -10.33 5.66
N ARG A 9 -28.74 -9.32 6.34
CA ARG A 9 -29.21 -7.94 6.21
C ARG A 9 -28.88 -7.45 4.80
N ALA A 10 -29.89 -7.06 4.03
CA ALA A 10 -29.73 -6.66 2.63
C ALA A 10 -29.01 -5.31 2.52
N TYR A 11 -29.50 -4.32 3.26
CA TYR A 11 -28.93 -2.98 3.34
C TYR A 11 -28.87 -2.55 4.81
N PRO A 12 -27.82 -1.84 5.25
CA PRO A 12 -27.75 -1.30 6.60
C PRO A 12 -28.85 -0.26 6.85
N LEU A 13 -29.10 0.01 8.13
CA LEU A 13 -30.03 1.07 8.54
C LEU A 13 -29.39 2.42 8.18
N GLY A 14 -30.14 3.27 7.49
CA GLY A 14 -29.76 4.67 7.26
C GLY A 14 -30.19 5.51 8.46
N MET A 15 -29.40 6.54 8.76
CA MET A 15 -29.71 7.59 9.73
C MET A 15 -29.62 8.92 8.98
N GLY A 16 -30.51 9.86 9.30
CA GLY A 16 -30.49 11.21 8.75
C GLY A 16 -31.01 12.18 9.81
N ASP A 17 -30.50 13.41 9.78
CA ASP A 17 -30.95 14.49 10.65
C ASP A 17 -32.06 15.29 9.95
N VAL A 18 -33.22 15.30 10.59
CA VAL A 18 -34.43 16.00 10.13
C VAL A 18 -34.18 17.49 9.86
N LYS A 19 -33.17 18.10 10.48
CA LYS A 19 -32.87 19.53 10.35
C LYS A 19 -31.84 19.88 9.27
N SER A 20 -30.99 18.94 8.86
CA SER A 20 -29.82 19.25 8.03
C SER A 20 -29.78 18.48 6.72
N ASP A 21 -30.01 17.17 6.71
CA ASP A 21 -29.72 16.32 5.55
C ASP A 21 -30.78 15.25 5.24
N ALA A 22 -31.95 15.28 5.89
CA ALA A 22 -32.96 14.23 5.78
C ALA A 22 -33.32 13.84 4.34
N ASP A 23 -33.53 14.80 3.44
CA ASP A 23 -33.90 14.53 2.04
C ASP A 23 -32.74 13.89 1.26
N SER A 24 -31.51 14.35 1.46
CA SER A 24 -30.33 13.75 0.84
C SER A 24 -30.04 12.36 1.39
N ALA A 25 -30.10 12.19 2.71
CA ALA A 25 -29.87 10.91 3.38
C ALA A 25 -30.94 9.87 2.98
N LEU A 26 -32.21 10.28 2.88
CA LEU A 26 -33.28 9.40 2.43
C LEU A 26 -33.14 9.02 0.95
N LYS A 27 -32.79 9.98 0.08
CA LYS A 27 -32.54 9.70 -1.34
C LYS A 27 -31.38 8.72 -1.51
N GLU A 28 -30.26 8.96 -0.81
CA GLU A 28 -29.10 8.09 -0.86
C GLU A 28 -29.43 6.68 -0.35
N TRP A 29 -30.12 6.59 0.79
CA TRP A 29 -30.53 5.30 1.36
C TRP A 29 -31.49 4.55 0.41
N THR A 30 -32.45 5.25 -0.19
CA THR A 30 -33.42 4.65 -1.13
C THR A 30 -32.74 4.18 -2.40
N HIS A 31 -31.75 4.92 -2.91
CA HIS A 31 -30.96 4.53 -4.07
C HIS A 31 -30.19 3.24 -3.78
N GLY A 32 -29.45 3.18 -2.67
CA GLY A 32 -28.71 1.97 -2.30
C GLY A 32 -29.61 0.76 -2.04
N LEU A 33 -30.82 0.97 -1.50
CA LEU A 33 -31.81 -0.10 -1.37
C LEU A 33 -32.31 -0.60 -2.74
N THR A 34 -32.54 0.31 -3.69
CA THR A 34 -33.01 0.00 -5.05
C THR A 34 -31.94 -0.78 -5.84
N ASP A 35 -30.68 -0.39 -5.70
CA ASP A 35 -29.55 -1.11 -6.28
C ASP A 35 -29.46 -2.53 -5.74
N ILE A 36 -29.72 -2.74 -4.46
CA ILE A 36 -29.75 -4.08 -3.85
C ILE A 36 -30.88 -4.93 -4.41
N LEU A 37 -32.06 -4.35 -4.58
CA LEU A 37 -33.19 -5.07 -5.17
C LEU A 37 -32.87 -5.47 -6.62
N SER A 38 -32.19 -4.60 -7.36
CA SER A 38 -31.69 -4.89 -8.71
C SER A 38 -30.64 -6.00 -8.70
N ASP A 39 -29.63 -5.94 -7.83
CA ASP A 39 -28.62 -6.98 -7.62
C ASP A 39 -29.28 -8.36 -7.32
N VAL A 40 -30.32 -8.38 -6.47
CA VAL A 40 -31.03 -9.61 -6.08
C VAL A 40 -31.85 -10.17 -7.25
N LEU A 41 -32.47 -9.30 -8.06
CA LEU A 41 -33.20 -9.70 -9.25
C LEU A 41 -32.27 -10.31 -10.30
N GLU A 42 -31.08 -9.73 -10.49
CA GLU A 42 -30.10 -10.20 -11.46
C GLU A 42 -29.42 -11.51 -11.05
N ASN A 43 -29.11 -11.66 -9.75
CA ASN A 43 -28.26 -12.76 -9.26
C ASN A 43 -29.03 -13.85 -8.48
N GLY A 44 -30.36 -13.71 -8.34
CA GLY A 44 -31.22 -14.65 -7.61
C GLY A 44 -31.03 -14.64 -6.08
N GLY A 45 -30.26 -13.70 -5.53
CA GLY A 45 -29.95 -13.55 -4.11
C GLY A 45 -28.80 -12.58 -3.85
N LEU A 46 -28.40 -12.41 -2.58
CA LEU A 46 -27.25 -11.56 -2.19
C LEU A 46 -25.87 -12.24 -2.39
N GLY A 47 -25.83 -13.40 -3.04
CA GLY A 47 -24.63 -14.23 -3.21
C GLY A 47 -24.18 -15.00 -1.96
N GLU A 48 -23.12 -15.79 -2.11
CA GLU A 48 -22.48 -16.55 -1.03
C GLU A 48 -21.64 -15.63 -0.12
N GLY A 49 -22.30 -14.92 0.80
CA GLY A 49 -21.57 -14.35 1.94
C GLY A 49 -20.91 -15.46 2.79
N VAL A 50 -19.69 -15.20 3.26
CA VAL A 50 -18.80 -16.16 3.94
C VAL A 50 -19.52 -16.89 5.10
N PRO A 51 -19.50 -18.24 5.16
CA PRO A 51 -19.89 -18.99 6.34
C PRO A 51 -19.00 -18.60 7.53
N GLY A 52 -19.60 -18.17 8.66
CA GLY A 52 -18.85 -17.70 9.84
C GLY A 52 -19.20 -16.28 10.32
N SER A 53 -20.32 -15.69 9.88
CA SER A 53 -20.79 -14.39 10.39
C SER A 53 -21.45 -14.48 11.79
N GLY A 54 -21.07 -15.46 12.61
CA GLY A 54 -21.50 -15.66 13.99
C GLY A 54 -20.26 -15.84 14.85
N ASP A 55 -20.12 -14.96 15.83
CA ASP A 55 -18.99 -14.77 16.75
C ASP A 55 -17.71 -14.13 16.18
N ALA A 56 -17.26 -13.09 16.88
CA ALA A 56 -16.05 -12.35 16.57
C ALA A 56 -14.83 -13.14 17.03
N LEU A 57 -14.42 -14.13 16.23
CA LEU A 57 -13.03 -14.58 16.23
C LEU A 57 -12.25 -13.61 15.34
N GLU A 58 -11.43 -12.81 16.00
CA GLU A 58 -10.61 -11.77 15.41
C GLU A 58 -9.62 -12.40 14.41
N SER A 59 -9.42 -11.76 13.25
CA SER A 59 -8.41 -12.13 12.24
C SER A 59 -6.97 -11.83 12.70
N ASP A 60 -6.67 -12.07 13.98
CA ASP A 60 -5.32 -12.25 14.48
C ASP A 60 -4.94 -13.74 14.54
N GLU A 61 -5.89 -14.64 14.30
CA GLU A 61 -5.64 -16.09 14.15
C GLU A 61 -5.21 -16.48 12.74
N GLU A 62 -5.28 -15.60 11.73
CA GLU A 62 -4.75 -15.93 10.39
C GLU A 62 -3.21 -15.91 10.29
N ASP A 63 -2.49 -15.53 11.36
CA ASP A 63 -1.02 -15.52 11.41
C ASP A 63 -0.43 -16.20 12.68
N VAL A 64 -1.22 -16.97 13.44
CA VAL A 64 -0.72 -17.71 14.62
C VAL A 64 -1.41 -19.07 14.80
N GLU A 65 -1.28 -19.98 13.85
CA GLU A 65 -1.45 -21.43 14.12
C GLU A 65 -0.32 -22.22 13.46
N ASP A 66 0.81 -22.29 14.17
CA ASP A 66 1.76 -23.39 14.07
C ASP A 66 2.55 -23.41 15.39
N ASP A 67 1.97 -23.97 16.47
CA ASP A 67 2.75 -24.84 17.35
C ASP A 67 1.89 -25.75 18.24
N VAL A 68 2.47 -26.92 18.51
CA VAL A 68 1.85 -28.17 18.91
C VAL A 68 1.48 -28.20 20.39
N SER A 69 0.25 -28.61 20.74
CA SER A 69 -0.03 -29.17 22.06
C SER A 69 -0.71 -30.54 21.93
N GLY A 70 -0.10 -31.53 22.59
CA GLY A 70 -0.41 -32.94 22.44
C GLY A 70 -1.74 -33.35 23.06
N SER A 71 -2.50 -34.12 22.29
CA SER A 71 -3.45 -35.10 22.80
C SER A 71 -3.56 -36.25 21.81
N LYS A 72 -3.37 -37.47 22.33
CA LYS A 72 -3.29 -38.73 21.58
C LYS A 72 -4.63 -39.07 20.91
N SER A 73 -4.62 -39.29 19.59
CA SER A 73 -5.51 -40.26 18.94
C SER A 73 -4.86 -40.82 17.66
N LYS A 74 -5.15 -42.09 17.36
CA LYS A 74 -4.43 -42.96 16.42
C LYS A 74 -4.92 -42.83 14.95
N SER A 75 -3.96 -43.02 14.02
CA SER A 75 -4.11 -43.45 12.61
C SER A 75 -4.52 -42.34 11.61
N GLN A 76 -4.03 -42.23 10.37
CA GLN A 76 -3.29 -43.11 9.46
C GLN A 76 -2.32 -42.23 8.63
N ASN A 77 -1.15 -42.76 8.34
CA ASN A 77 -0.03 -42.08 7.69
C ASN A 77 -0.31 -41.82 6.18
N THR A 78 -0.21 -40.57 5.74
CA THR A 78 0.15 -40.26 4.34
C THR A 78 0.98 -38.97 4.36
N SER A 79 2.30 -39.11 4.45
CA SER A 79 3.24 -37.99 4.45
C SER A 79 3.43 -37.45 3.03
N GLN A 80 2.94 -36.24 2.77
CA GLN A 80 3.31 -35.48 1.57
C GLN A 80 4.29 -34.37 1.99
N THR A 81 5.57 -34.69 1.90
CA THR A 81 6.69 -33.80 2.24
C THR A 81 6.77 -32.67 1.22
N MET A 82 6.69 -31.41 1.67
CA MET A 82 7.08 -30.26 0.83
C MET A 82 8.58 -30.36 0.57
N VAL A 83 8.96 -30.39 -0.69
CA VAL A 83 10.37 -30.47 -1.13
C VAL A 83 10.90 -29.05 -1.26
N ASP A 84 11.91 -28.73 -0.46
CA ASP A 84 12.73 -27.53 -0.58
C ASP A 84 13.49 -27.56 -1.91
N LEU A 85 13.45 -26.46 -2.66
CA LEU A 85 13.91 -26.41 -4.06
C LEU A 85 15.44 -26.24 -4.20
N GLU A 86 16.20 -26.36 -3.11
CA GLU A 86 17.66 -26.18 -3.10
C GLU A 86 18.47 -27.48 -2.90
N ASP A 87 17.85 -28.66 -2.74
CA ASP A 87 18.56 -29.92 -2.42
C ASP A 87 18.48 -31.08 -3.45
N ILE A 88 18.15 -30.80 -4.71
CA ILE A 88 18.30 -31.82 -5.77
C ILE A 88 19.78 -31.92 -6.19
N LYS A 89 20.55 -32.76 -5.48
CA LYS A 89 21.80 -33.33 -6.00
C LYS A 89 21.47 -34.27 -7.16
N MET A 90 21.78 -33.81 -8.37
CA MET A 90 21.73 -34.59 -9.61
C MET A 90 22.77 -35.72 -9.59
N ASN A 91 22.30 -36.97 -9.52
CA ASN A 91 23.07 -38.15 -9.90
C ASN A 91 22.38 -38.81 -11.10
N GLY A 92 23.09 -38.92 -12.23
CA GLY A 92 22.86 -39.93 -13.26
C GLY A 92 22.19 -39.47 -14.56
N ASP A 93 23.05 -39.21 -15.56
CA ASP A 93 22.86 -39.37 -17.00
C ASP A 93 21.65 -38.74 -17.70
N SER A 94 21.85 -37.50 -18.16
CA SER A 94 21.38 -37.01 -19.46
C SER A 94 22.18 -35.74 -19.83
N ALA A 95 22.71 -35.71 -21.05
CA ALA A 95 23.70 -34.76 -21.55
C ALA A 95 23.45 -33.28 -21.20
N ALA A 96 24.50 -32.61 -20.70
CA ALA A 96 24.53 -31.18 -20.40
C ALA A 96 24.29 -30.32 -21.66
N PRO A 97 23.62 -29.15 -21.57
CA PRO A 97 23.63 -28.19 -22.67
C PRO A 97 25.00 -27.51 -22.74
N ILE A 98 25.61 -27.65 -23.91
CA ILE A 98 26.88 -27.05 -24.33
C ILE A 98 26.78 -25.51 -24.23
N PRO A 99 27.82 -24.79 -23.76
CA PRO A 99 27.85 -23.34 -23.82
C PRO A 99 27.89 -22.88 -25.27
N VAL A 100 26.93 -22.05 -25.68
CA VAL A 100 26.81 -21.57 -27.06
C VAL A 100 27.88 -20.51 -27.31
N ASP A 101 28.85 -20.86 -28.16
CA ASP A 101 29.85 -19.98 -28.77
C ASP A 101 29.19 -19.07 -29.81
N PHE A 102 29.41 -17.76 -29.71
CA PHE A 102 28.79 -16.70 -30.52
C PHE A 102 29.45 -16.47 -31.90
N THR A 103 30.15 -17.45 -32.47
CA THR A 103 30.95 -17.22 -33.69
C THR A 103 30.60 -18.05 -34.92
N THR A 104 29.44 -18.71 -34.99
CA THR A 104 28.99 -19.39 -36.23
C THR A 104 27.58 -19.00 -36.67
N VAL A 105 27.51 -18.47 -37.89
CA VAL A 105 26.30 -18.04 -38.59
C VAL A 105 25.50 -19.30 -38.99
N GLY A 106 24.38 -19.54 -38.32
CA GLY A 106 23.49 -20.68 -38.58
C GLY A 106 22.00 -20.32 -38.45
N LYS A 107 21.24 -20.66 -39.49
CA LYS A 107 19.81 -20.37 -39.78
C LYS A 107 18.89 -20.07 -38.59
N ALA A 108 18.21 -18.93 -38.68
CA ALA A 108 17.08 -18.53 -37.85
C ALA A 108 15.91 -19.51 -37.96
N VAL A 109 15.50 -20.07 -36.81
CA VAL A 109 14.17 -20.65 -36.63
C VAL A 109 13.30 -19.57 -36.00
N SER A 110 12.45 -18.97 -36.81
CA SER A 110 11.42 -18.02 -36.38
C SER A 110 10.30 -18.77 -35.66
N ALA A 111 10.40 -18.89 -34.35
CA ALA A 111 9.26 -19.09 -33.47
C ALA A 111 9.26 -17.92 -32.50
N GLU A 112 8.26 -17.06 -32.58
CA GLU A 112 8.06 -16.02 -31.56
C GLU A 112 7.92 -16.73 -30.20
N PRO A 113 8.81 -16.48 -29.23
CA PRO A 113 8.64 -17.06 -27.90
C PRO A 113 7.39 -16.44 -27.29
N THR A 114 6.32 -17.22 -27.14
CA THR A 114 5.15 -16.81 -26.36
C THR A 114 5.63 -16.41 -24.96
N ALA A 115 5.56 -15.11 -24.66
CA ALA A 115 6.09 -14.58 -23.41
C ALA A 115 5.42 -15.25 -22.20
N LYS A 116 6.23 -15.75 -21.27
CA LYS A 116 5.76 -16.47 -20.08
C LYS A 116 4.92 -15.53 -19.19
N GLU A 117 3.80 -16.02 -18.66
CA GLU A 117 3.03 -15.32 -17.63
C GLU A 117 3.83 -15.15 -16.33
N MET A 118 3.67 -14.02 -15.65
CA MET A 118 4.42 -13.73 -14.42
C MET A 118 3.94 -14.58 -13.24
N VAL A 119 2.62 -14.68 -13.06
CA VAL A 119 1.96 -15.49 -12.04
C VAL A 119 0.84 -16.29 -12.71
N PRO A 120 1.16 -17.43 -13.35
CA PRO A 120 0.16 -18.31 -13.94
C PRO A 120 -0.83 -18.82 -12.88
N THR A 121 -2.08 -19.03 -13.26
CA THR A 121 -3.14 -19.53 -12.34
C THR A 121 -2.82 -20.87 -11.69
N THR A 122 -1.98 -21.69 -12.34
CA THR A 122 -1.51 -22.99 -11.85
C THR A 122 -0.30 -22.91 -10.92
N SER A 123 0.29 -21.71 -10.73
CA SER A 123 1.51 -21.55 -9.94
C SER A 123 1.25 -21.58 -8.42
N PRO A 124 2.20 -22.07 -7.62
CA PRO A 124 2.13 -21.97 -6.16
C PRO A 124 1.98 -20.52 -5.67
N THR A 125 2.62 -19.57 -6.36
CA THR A 125 2.50 -18.14 -6.08
C THR A 125 1.06 -17.64 -6.23
N TYR A 126 0.35 -18.05 -7.29
CA TYR A 126 -1.06 -17.69 -7.48
C TYR A 126 -1.92 -18.19 -6.32
N ALA A 127 -1.75 -19.46 -5.94
CA ALA A 127 -2.49 -20.07 -4.83
C ALA A 127 -2.21 -19.36 -3.49
N ALA A 128 -0.94 -19.06 -3.21
CA ALA A 128 -0.54 -18.37 -1.99
C ALA A 128 -1.13 -16.94 -1.91
N LEU A 129 -1.00 -16.15 -2.98
CA LEU A 129 -1.53 -14.79 -3.03
C LEU A 129 -3.06 -14.78 -2.91
N THR A 130 -3.73 -15.71 -3.58
CA THR A 130 -5.20 -15.85 -3.51
C THR A 130 -5.65 -16.19 -2.08
N LYS A 131 -4.98 -17.14 -1.41
CA LYS A 131 -5.23 -17.47 0.01
C LYS A 131 -5.10 -16.26 0.91
N GLN A 132 -4.15 -15.36 0.61
CA GLN A 132 -3.90 -14.13 1.38
C GLN A 132 -4.82 -12.96 0.97
N GLY A 133 -5.88 -13.23 0.20
CA GLY A 133 -6.94 -12.29 -0.13
C GLY A 133 -6.67 -11.41 -1.36
N TYR A 134 -5.64 -11.71 -2.17
CA TYR A 134 -5.40 -11.01 -3.43
C TYR A 134 -6.42 -11.42 -4.48
N SER A 135 -6.78 -10.49 -5.35
CA SER A 135 -7.36 -10.80 -6.65
C SER A 135 -6.30 -10.50 -7.69
N ILE A 136 -5.77 -11.56 -8.31
CA ILE A 136 -4.82 -11.45 -9.41
C ILE A 136 -5.59 -10.99 -10.65
N VAL A 137 -5.01 -10.06 -11.39
CA VAL A 137 -5.58 -9.45 -12.61
C VAL A 137 -4.60 -9.69 -13.74
N GLY A 138 -5.07 -10.35 -14.80
CA GLY A 138 -4.20 -10.81 -15.88
C GLY A 138 -3.13 -11.78 -15.37
N SER A 139 -1.93 -11.63 -15.91
CA SER A 139 -0.76 -12.47 -15.64
C SER A 139 0.21 -11.88 -14.62
N HIS A 140 0.12 -10.58 -14.30
CA HIS A 140 1.15 -9.88 -13.51
C HIS A 140 0.64 -8.76 -12.59
N SER A 141 -0.66 -8.52 -12.52
CA SER A 141 -1.25 -7.42 -11.72
C SER A 141 -2.11 -7.97 -10.58
N GLY A 142 -2.49 -7.11 -9.64
CA GLY A 142 -3.40 -7.52 -8.59
C GLY A 142 -3.97 -6.38 -7.75
N VAL A 143 -5.04 -6.71 -7.03
CA VAL A 143 -5.75 -5.81 -6.11
C VAL A 143 -6.08 -6.53 -4.81
N LYS A 144 -5.99 -5.82 -3.68
CA LYS A 144 -6.37 -6.34 -2.36
C LYS A 144 -7.08 -5.23 -1.57
N ILE A 145 -8.01 -5.63 -0.71
CA ILE A 145 -8.64 -4.69 0.22
C ILE A 145 -7.68 -4.40 1.37
N CYS A 146 -7.37 -3.12 1.57
CA CYS A 146 -6.47 -2.70 2.64
C CYS A 146 -7.09 -3.02 4.02
N ARG A 147 -6.26 -3.35 5.01
CA ARG A 147 -6.69 -3.49 6.41
C ARG A 147 -7.42 -2.25 6.89
N TRP A 148 -6.91 -1.07 6.56
CA TRP A 148 -7.50 0.21 6.96
C TRP A 148 -8.81 0.52 6.23
N THR A 149 -9.04 -0.01 5.03
CA THR A 149 -10.36 0.04 4.37
C THR A 149 -11.41 -0.70 5.21
N LYS A 150 -11.09 -1.92 5.69
CA LYS A 150 -11.98 -2.69 6.58
C LYS A 150 -12.25 -1.96 7.91
N SER A 151 -11.24 -1.27 8.45
CA SER A 151 -11.35 -0.48 9.68
C SER A 151 -12.22 0.76 9.48
N ALA A 152 -11.93 1.54 8.43
CA ALA A 152 -12.66 2.74 8.07
C ALA A 152 -14.13 2.43 7.77
N LEU A 153 -14.44 1.36 7.03
CA LEU A 153 -15.83 0.93 6.79
C LEU A 153 -16.64 0.72 8.09
N ARG A 154 -15.97 0.41 9.22
CA ARG A 154 -16.60 0.20 10.52
C ARG A 154 -16.56 1.42 11.45
N GLY A 155 -16.05 2.55 11.00
CA GLY A 155 -15.84 3.72 11.87
C GLY A 155 -14.73 3.54 12.90
N ARG A 156 -13.75 2.65 12.65
CA ARG A 156 -12.70 2.29 13.63
C ARG A 156 -11.34 2.95 13.37
N GLY A 157 -11.31 3.96 12.50
CA GLY A 157 -10.11 4.66 12.08
C GLY A 157 -9.71 4.38 10.64
N SER A 158 -9.26 5.42 9.96
CA SER A 158 -8.51 5.36 8.69
C SER A 158 -7.00 5.22 8.92
N CYS A 159 -6.24 4.91 7.88
CA CYS A 159 -4.78 4.93 7.95
C CYS A 159 -4.24 6.36 8.12
N TYR A 160 -2.97 6.47 8.51
CA TYR A 160 -2.27 7.74 8.70
C TYR A 160 -2.35 8.72 7.51
N LYS A 161 -2.57 8.23 6.29
CA LYS A 161 -2.72 9.08 5.11
C LYS A 161 -3.99 9.94 5.15
N TYR A 162 -4.97 9.58 5.98
CA TYR A 162 -6.11 10.45 6.24
C TYR A 162 -5.66 11.69 7.02
N SER A 163 -4.89 11.52 8.10
CA SER A 163 -4.31 12.61 8.88
C SER A 163 -3.43 13.50 8.00
N PHE A 164 -2.51 12.90 7.25
CA PHE A 164 -1.50 13.64 6.49
C PHE A 164 -2.03 14.32 5.23
N TYR A 165 -2.88 13.62 4.47
CA TYR A 165 -3.25 14.02 3.10
C TYR A 165 -4.76 14.13 2.87
N GLY A 166 -5.59 13.67 3.81
CA GLY A 166 -7.05 13.61 3.66
C GLY A 166 -7.55 12.38 2.89
N ILE A 167 -6.74 11.33 2.74
CA ILE A 167 -7.14 10.08 2.06
C ILE A 167 -8.04 9.26 2.97
N ARG A 168 -9.34 9.20 2.66
CA ARG A 168 -10.27 8.29 3.34
C ARG A 168 -9.99 6.85 2.91
N SER A 169 -9.67 5.97 3.87
CA SER A 169 -9.22 4.61 3.55
C SER A 169 -10.29 3.74 2.90
N HIS A 170 -11.57 4.00 3.14
CA HIS A 170 -12.68 3.29 2.48
C HIS A 170 -12.92 3.72 1.03
N LEU A 171 -12.28 4.80 0.57
CA LEU A 171 -12.32 5.28 -0.81
C LEU A 171 -11.04 4.92 -1.61
N CYS A 172 -10.14 4.16 -0.99
CA CYS A 172 -8.83 3.83 -1.54
C CYS A 172 -8.79 2.41 -2.09
N MET A 173 -8.43 2.29 -3.36
CA MET A 173 -8.08 1.04 -4.02
C MET A 173 -6.58 0.78 -3.90
N GLU A 174 -6.19 -0.33 -3.29
CA GLU A 174 -4.79 -0.75 -3.19
C GLU A 174 -4.49 -1.81 -4.26
N ALA A 175 -3.67 -1.44 -5.24
CA ALA A 175 -3.39 -2.25 -6.43
C ALA A 175 -1.90 -2.24 -6.79
N THR A 176 -1.52 -3.13 -7.71
CA THR A 176 -0.23 -3.10 -8.40
C THR A 176 -0.38 -3.58 -9.84
N PRO A 177 0.24 -2.90 -10.82
CA PRO A 177 0.35 -3.39 -12.18
C PRO A 177 1.56 -4.32 -12.38
N SER A 178 2.35 -4.57 -11.34
CA SER A 178 3.51 -5.47 -11.39
C SER A 178 3.73 -6.15 -10.05
N LEU A 179 3.48 -7.46 -10.00
CA LEU A 179 3.79 -8.31 -8.84
C LEU A 179 5.29 -8.55 -8.68
N SER A 180 6.11 -8.20 -9.68
CA SER A 180 7.56 -8.37 -9.62
C SER A 180 8.29 -7.17 -9.03
N CYS A 181 9.39 -7.45 -8.31
CA CYS A 181 10.25 -6.43 -7.71
C CYS A 181 11.73 -6.65 -8.08
N SER A 182 12.50 -5.57 -8.08
CA SER A 182 13.97 -5.56 -8.22
C SER A 182 14.72 -5.72 -6.89
N ASN A 183 14.01 -5.75 -5.76
CA ASN A 183 14.57 -5.84 -4.40
C ASN A 183 14.01 -7.07 -3.67
N LYS A 184 14.77 -7.58 -2.68
CA LYS A 184 14.37 -8.65 -1.77
C LYS A 184 14.47 -8.20 -0.31
N CYS A 185 13.81 -7.08 0.01
CA CYS A 185 13.95 -6.44 1.32
C CYS A 185 13.63 -7.41 2.46
N ILE A 186 14.35 -7.29 3.58
CA ILE A 186 14.19 -8.15 4.75
C ILE A 186 12.82 -8.00 5.42
N PHE A 187 12.26 -6.78 5.40
CA PHE A 187 10.95 -6.46 5.96
C PHE A 187 9.81 -6.65 4.96
N CYS A 188 10.10 -6.98 3.71
CA CYS A 188 9.06 -7.29 2.74
C CYS A 188 8.46 -8.65 3.11
N TRP A 189 7.26 -8.63 3.68
CA TRP A 189 6.46 -9.79 4.12
C TRP A 189 6.12 -10.83 3.04
N ARG A 190 6.67 -10.68 1.83
CA ARG A 190 6.50 -11.55 0.67
C ARG A 190 7.79 -12.21 0.22
N HIS A 191 8.82 -12.13 1.05
CA HIS A 191 10.12 -12.73 0.79
C HIS A 191 9.96 -14.19 0.33
N GLY A 192 10.53 -14.52 -0.83
CA GLY A 192 10.51 -15.87 -1.41
C GLY A 192 9.27 -16.27 -2.23
N THR A 193 8.13 -15.57 -2.15
CA THR A 193 6.91 -15.98 -2.88
C THR A 193 6.66 -15.21 -4.17
N ASN A 194 7.11 -13.95 -4.25
CA ASN A 194 6.91 -13.12 -5.42
C ASN A 194 8.00 -13.29 -6.47
N PRO A 195 7.65 -13.12 -7.76
CA PRO A 195 8.61 -13.03 -8.84
C PRO A 195 9.57 -11.86 -8.62
N VAL A 196 10.84 -12.06 -8.94
CA VAL A 196 11.83 -10.98 -8.93
C VAL A 196 12.52 -10.87 -10.28
N GLY A 197 12.92 -9.66 -10.65
CA GLY A 197 13.57 -9.40 -11.93
C GLY A 197 14.15 -7.99 -12.00
N THR A 198 15.21 -7.85 -12.82
CA THR A 198 15.83 -6.56 -13.16
C THR A 198 15.38 -6.05 -14.53
N THR A 199 14.82 -6.92 -15.36
CA THR A 199 14.28 -6.63 -16.70
C THR A 199 12.93 -7.32 -16.90
N TRP A 200 12.04 -6.67 -17.66
CA TRP A 200 10.73 -7.22 -17.95
C TRP A 200 10.87 -8.36 -18.98
N ARG A 201 10.48 -9.57 -18.59
CA ARG A 201 10.59 -10.80 -19.43
C ARG A 201 9.28 -11.57 -19.56
N TRP A 202 8.19 -10.99 -19.04
CA TRP A 202 6.89 -11.64 -18.98
C TRP A 202 5.96 -11.10 -20.05
N LYS A 203 4.83 -11.78 -20.24
CA LYS A 203 3.70 -11.21 -20.97
C LYS A 203 3.38 -9.82 -20.41
N VAL A 204 3.20 -8.84 -21.30
CA VAL A 204 2.73 -7.50 -20.96
C VAL A 204 1.24 -7.49 -21.22
N ASP A 205 0.44 -7.42 -20.16
CA ASP A 205 -0.99 -7.26 -20.29
C ASP A 205 -1.36 -5.80 -20.58
N ASP A 206 -2.47 -5.62 -21.28
CA ASP A 206 -2.98 -4.32 -21.69
C ASP A 206 -3.44 -3.46 -20.48
N PRO A 207 -3.10 -2.16 -20.41
CA PRO A 207 -3.42 -1.32 -19.26
C PRO A 207 -4.92 -1.09 -19.05
N ASP A 208 -5.74 -1.05 -20.11
CA ASP A 208 -7.19 -0.91 -20.00
C ASP A 208 -7.80 -2.17 -19.37
N MET A 209 -7.34 -3.37 -19.77
CA MET A 209 -7.73 -4.62 -19.12
C MET A 209 -7.33 -4.66 -17.65
N ILE A 210 -6.09 -4.28 -17.31
CA ILE A 210 -5.63 -4.25 -15.92
C ILE A 210 -6.49 -3.28 -15.10
N PHE A 211 -6.76 -2.09 -15.64
CA PHE A 211 -7.55 -1.06 -14.97
C PHE A 211 -8.97 -1.52 -14.65
N GLN A 212 -9.67 -2.12 -15.62
CA GLN A 212 -11.00 -2.69 -15.35
C GLN A 212 -10.94 -3.84 -14.36
N GLY A 213 -9.98 -4.76 -14.52
CA GLY A 213 -9.84 -5.91 -13.63
C GLY A 213 -9.54 -5.52 -12.17
N VAL A 214 -8.71 -4.50 -11.92
CA VAL A 214 -8.46 -4.04 -10.54
C VAL A 214 -9.68 -3.33 -9.94
N LYS A 215 -10.43 -2.56 -10.73
CA LYS A 215 -11.69 -1.92 -10.29
C LYS A 215 -12.73 -2.97 -9.94
N GLU A 216 -12.98 -3.91 -10.83
CA GLU A 216 -13.93 -5.02 -10.61
C GLU A 216 -13.55 -5.83 -9.37
N GLY A 217 -12.25 -6.18 -9.25
CA GLY A 217 -11.73 -6.89 -8.08
C GLY A 217 -11.88 -6.10 -6.78
N HIS A 218 -11.69 -4.78 -6.82
CA HIS A 218 -11.92 -3.90 -5.67
C HIS A 218 -13.40 -3.86 -5.27
N TYR A 219 -14.29 -3.55 -6.22
CA TYR A 219 -15.73 -3.47 -5.96
C TYR A 219 -16.31 -4.80 -5.49
N LYS A 220 -15.88 -5.94 -6.04
CA LYS A 220 -16.28 -7.26 -5.57
C LYS A 220 -15.93 -7.46 -4.09
N LYS A 221 -14.73 -7.05 -3.67
CA LYS A 221 -14.30 -7.13 -2.27
C LYS A 221 -15.04 -6.14 -1.36
N ILE A 222 -15.34 -4.93 -1.83
CA ILE A 222 -16.18 -3.98 -1.09
C ILE A 222 -17.58 -4.55 -0.91
N LYS A 223 -18.21 -5.09 -1.96
CA LYS A 223 -19.53 -5.75 -1.89
C LYS A 223 -19.56 -6.89 -0.87
N MET A 224 -18.47 -7.65 -0.71
CA MET A 224 -18.36 -8.69 0.33
C MET A 224 -18.38 -8.15 1.77
N MET A 225 -18.10 -6.86 1.99
CA MET A 225 -18.21 -6.22 3.30
C MET A 225 -19.68 -5.90 3.67
N ARG A 226 -20.63 -6.10 2.75
CA ARG A 226 -22.06 -5.90 2.98
C ARG A 226 -22.55 -6.85 4.08
N GLY A 227 -23.24 -6.28 5.08
CA GLY A 227 -23.81 -7.05 6.19
C GLY A 227 -22.81 -7.49 7.26
N VAL A 228 -21.52 -7.16 7.11
CA VAL A 228 -20.51 -7.44 8.13
C VAL A 228 -20.78 -6.56 9.37
N PRO A 229 -20.76 -7.12 10.61
CA PRO A 229 -21.03 -6.35 11.82
C PRO A 229 -20.14 -5.12 11.97
N GLY A 230 -20.77 -4.01 12.34
CA GLY A 230 -20.13 -2.71 12.55
C GLY A 230 -19.92 -1.88 11.28
N VAL A 231 -20.17 -2.42 10.07
CA VAL A 231 -20.04 -1.62 8.84
C VAL A 231 -21.11 -0.52 8.80
N ARG A 232 -20.66 0.72 8.62
CA ARG A 232 -21.49 1.93 8.55
C ARG A 232 -22.11 2.08 7.16
N ALA A 233 -23.39 2.43 7.09
CA ALA A 233 -24.16 2.48 5.86
C ALA A 233 -23.61 3.51 4.87
N GLU A 234 -23.39 4.71 5.38
CA GLU A 234 -22.84 5.86 4.69
C GLU A 234 -21.44 5.57 4.13
N ARG A 235 -20.57 4.91 4.91
CA ARG A 235 -19.22 4.57 4.44
C ARG A 235 -19.21 3.46 3.40
N PHE A 236 -20.15 2.52 3.49
CA PHE A 236 -20.32 1.49 2.48
C PHE A 236 -20.82 2.08 1.15
N SER A 237 -21.79 3.00 1.22
CA SER A 237 -22.28 3.76 0.06
C SER A 237 -21.14 4.54 -0.61
N GLU A 238 -20.39 5.31 0.19
CA GLU A 238 -19.21 6.05 -0.27
C GLU A 238 -18.16 5.13 -0.93
N ALA A 239 -17.88 3.96 -0.34
CA ALA A 239 -16.87 3.01 -0.81
C ALA A 239 -17.17 2.38 -2.18
N MET A 240 -18.40 2.50 -2.68
CA MET A 240 -18.75 2.08 -4.05
C MET A 240 -18.25 3.06 -5.12
N ARG A 241 -17.51 4.11 -4.73
CA ARG A 241 -16.81 5.01 -5.63
C ARG A 241 -15.35 5.17 -5.24
N ILE A 242 -14.45 4.64 -6.07
CA ILE A 242 -13.00 4.78 -5.87
C ILE A 242 -12.59 6.25 -6.07
N ARG A 243 -11.87 6.84 -5.11
CA ARG A 243 -11.28 8.20 -5.23
C ARG A 243 -9.75 8.19 -5.33
N HIS A 244 -9.14 7.14 -4.80
CA HIS A 244 -7.70 7.05 -4.62
C HIS A 244 -7.23 5.68 -5.07
N CYS A 245 -6.11 5.62 -5.78
CA CYS A 245 -5.41 4.39 -6.10
C CYS A 245 -4.01 4.42 -5.50
N ALA A 246 -3.78 3.55 -4.53
CA ALA A 246 -2.47 3.30 -3.96
C ALA A 246 -1.76 2.21 -4.79
N LEU A 247 -0.82 2.63 -5.63
CA LEU A 247 0.09 1.74 -6.35
C LEU A 247 1.24 1.37 -5.42
N SER A 248 0.92 0.51 -4.46
CA SER A 248 1.84 0.13 -3.37
C SER A 248 1.52 -1.22 -2.75
N LEU A 249 0.72 -2.05 -3.42
CA LEU A 249 0.27 -3.33 -2.88
C LEU A 249 1.44 -4.31 -2.65
N VAL A 250 2.15 -4.60 -3.73
CA VAL A 250 3.28 -5.54 -3.77
C VAL A 250 4.02 -5.37 -5.10
N GLY A 251 5.28 -5.82 -5.16
CA GLY A 251 6.12 -5.65 -6.33
C GLY A 251 6.57 -4.20 -6.49
N GLU A 252 6.95 -3.84 -7.72
CA GLU A 252 7.43 -2.51 -8.09
C GLU A 252 6.57 -1.97 -9.25
N PRO A 253 5.60 -1.07 -8.99
CA PRO A 253 4.66 -0.57 -10.01
C PRO A 253 5.33 0.08 -11.21
N ILE A 254 6.44 0.81 -11.00
CA ILE A 254 7.13 1.54 -12.06
C ILE A 254 7.80 0.60 -13.08
N PHE A 255 7.94 -0.68 -12.72
CA PHE A 255 8.51 -1.70 -13.60
C PHE A 255 7.56 -2.10 -14.73
N TYR A 256 6.26 -1.83 -14.60
CA TYR A 256 5.28 -2.11 -15.65
C TYR A 256 5.51 -1.21 -16.88
N PRO A 257 5.71 -1.77 -18.09
CA PRO A 257 6.06 -1.00 -19.29
C PRO A 257 5.06 0.10 -19.69
N HIS A 258 3.77 -0.07 -19.36
CA HIS A 258 2.72 0.90 -19.70
C HIS A 258 2.20 1.66 -18.47
N ILE A 259 3.04 1.87 -17.45
CA ILE A 259 2.66 2.58 -16.22
C ILE A 259 2.05 3.96 -16.49
N ASN A 260 2.61 4.73 -17.43
CA ASN A 260 2.07 6.06 -17.77
C ASN A 260 0.64 5.99 -18.33
N ARG A 261 0.36 5.02 -19.22
CA ARG A 261 -0.99 4.81 -19.74
C ARG A 261 -1.96 4.40 -18.63
N PHE A 262 -1.52 3.54 -17.70
CA PHE A 262 -2.32 3.15 -16.55
C PHE A 262 -2.64 4.34 -15.62
N LEU A 263 -1.67 5.24 -15.41
CA LEU A 263 -1.89 6.49 -14.66
C LEU A 263 -2.89 7.41 -15.37
N ASP A 264 -2.82 7.52 -16.70
CA ASP A 264 -3.76 8.32 -17.49
C ASP A 264 -5.20 7.80 -17.35
N LEU A 265 -5.39 6.47 -17.34
CA LEU A 265 -6.71 5.84 -17.11
C LEU A 265 -7.27 6.16 -15.73
N LEU A 266 -6.44 6.10 -14.68
CA LEU A 266 -6.84 6.50 -13.33
C LEU A 266 -7.30 7.96 -13.30
N HIS A 267 -6.51 8.86 -13.88
CA HIS A 267 -6.82 10.28 -13.86
C HIS A 267 -8.02 10.66 -14.73
N ALA A 268 -8.26 9.93 -15.82
CA ALA A 268 -9.45 10.12 -16.66
C ALA A 268 -10.76 9.84 -15.90
N GLU A 269 -10.73 8.98 -14.88
CA GLU A 269 -11.87 8.73 -13.97
C GLU A 269 -11.79 9.52 -12.65
N HIS A 270 -10.96 10.56 -12.57
CA HIS A 270 -10.73 11.36 -11.36
C HIS A 270 -10.31 10.51 -10.14
N ILE A 271 -9.55 9.44 -10.39
CA ILE A 271 -8.93 8.61 -9.35
C ILE A 271 -7.50 9.08 -9.12
N SER A 272 -7.26 9.70 -7.97
CA SER A 272 -5.92 10.21 -7.61
C SER A 272 -4.92 9.06 -7.45
N SER A 273 -3.67 9.28 -7.87
CA SER A 273 -2.64 8.24 -7.93
C SER A 273 -1.51 8.47 -6.92
N PHE A 274 -1.23 7.44 -6.12
CA PHE A 274 -0.15 7.42 -5.13
C PHE A 274 0.82 6.31 -5.51
N MET A 275 1.92 6.68 -6.15
CA MET A 275 2.87 5.70 -6.69
C MET A 275 4.08 5.57 -5.77
N VAL A 276 4.37 4.33 -5.35
CA VAL A 276 5.52 4.01 -4.50
C VAL A 276 6.55 3.24 -5.30
N CYS A 277 7.81 3.70 -5.26
CA CYS A 277 8.94 3.02 -5.87
C CYS A 277 10.13 2.84 -4.92
N ASN A 278 10.98 1.87 -5.22
CA ASN A 278 12.17 1.47 -4.44
C ASN A 278 13.50 2.09 -4.91
N ALA A 279 13.44 3.10 -5.79
CA ALA A 279 14.61 3.80 -6.35
C ALA A 279 15.61 2.92 -7.16
N GLN A 280 15.14 1.88 -7.86
CA GLN A 280 16.00 1.06 -8.75
C GLN A 280 15.79 1.29 -10.24
N HIS A 281 14.79 2.08 -10.62
CA HIS A 281 14.37 2.29 -12.02
C HIS A 281 14.45 3.78 -12.43
N PRO A 282 15.66 4.38 -12.49
CA PRO A 282 15.80 5.81 -12.74
C PRO A 282 15.28 6.23 -14.13
N ASP A 283 15.47 5.43 -15.18
CA ASP A 283 14.99 5.79 -16.53
C ASP A 283 13.46 5.85 -16.61
N GLN A 284 12.79 4.90 -15.95
CA GLN A 284 11.34 4.88 -15.84
C GLN A 284 10.84 6.02 -14.95
N LEU A 285 11.56 6.31 -13.85
CA LEU A 285 11.24 7.42 -12.96
C LEU A 285 11.34 8.76 -13.70
N GLU A 286 12.40 8.98 -14.47
CA GLU A 286 12.61 10.19 -15.26
C GLU A 286 11.43 10.44 -16.21
N ARG A 287 11.02 9.41 -16.96
CA ARG A 287 9.91 9.43 -17.94
C ARG A 287 8.51 9.33 -17.34
N LEU A 288 8.40 9.18 -16.02
CA LEU A 288 7.12 9.04 -15.35
C LEU A 288 6.28 10.31 -15.55
N HIS A 289 5.06 10.12 -16.05
CA HIS A 289 4.04 11.16 -16.12
C HIS A 289 3.63 11.63 -14.71
N ARG A 290 2.89 12.73 -14.68
CA ARG A 290 2.40 13.31 -13.43
C ARG A 290 1.61 12.26 -12.63
N VAL A 291 1.91 12.14 -11.33
CA VAL A 291 1.09 11.43 -10.35
C VAL A 291 0.55 12.44 -9.33
N THR A 292 -0.48 12.07 -8.57
CA THR A 292 -0.97 12.97 -7.50
C THR A 292 0.07 13.11 -6.39
N GLN A 293 0.74 12.01 -6.02
CA GLN A 293 1.87 12.03 -5.09
C GLN A 293 2.85 10.89 -5.36
N LEU A 294 4.12 11.23 -5.54
CA LEU A 294 5.21 10.29 -5.82
C LEU A 294 5.98 9.97 -4.54
N TYR A 295 6.13 8.67 -4.27
CA TYR A 295 6.83 8.14 -3.13
C TYR A 295 8.09 7.41 -3.55
N VAL A 296 9.20 7.73 -2.89
CA VAL A 296 10.42 6.93 -2.93
C VAL A 296 10.63 6.34 -1.54
N SER A 297 10.71 5.00 -1.46
CA SER A 297 11.03 4.32 -0.20
C SER A 297 12.53 4.45 0.05
N ILE A 298 12.90 4.98 1.21
CA ILE A 298 14.28 5.22 1.63
C ILE A 298 14.49 4.42 2.92
N ASP A 299 14.92 3.18 2.76
CA ASP A 299 14.98 2.23 3.88
C ASP A 299 16.40 2.10 4.49
N ALA A 300 17.38 2.81 3.91
CA ALA A 300 18.75 2.86 4.39
C ALA A 300 19.45 4.16 3.96
N SER A 301 20.38 4.64 4.79
CA SER A 301 21.12 5.90 4.55
C SER A 301 22.43 5.77 3.75
N ASN A 302 22.97 4.56 3.59
CA ASN A 302 24.26 4.30 2.92
C ASN A 302 24.23 2.99 2.11
N ARG A 303 25.27 2.76 1.30
CA ARG A 303 25.37 1.62 0.37
C ARG A 303 25.32 0.28 1.09
N GLU A 304 26.03 0.15 2.19
CA GLU A 304 26.15 -1.07 2.98
C GLU A 304 24.83 -1.42 3.65
N SER A 305 24.18 -0.46 4.32
CA SER A 305 22.86 -0.61 4.92
C SER A 305 21.82 -0.96 3.86
N LEU A 306 21.81 -0.28 2.71
CA LEU A 306 20.87 -0.56 1.61
C LEU A 306 21.03 -2.00 1.08
N ARG A 307 22.27 -2.47 0.93
CA ARG A 307 22.55 -3.84 0.49
C ARG A 307 22.03 -4.88 1.49
N LYS A 308 22.17 -4.62 2.80
CA LYS A 308 21.74 -5.53 3.86
C LYS A 308 20.22 -5.58 3.99
N ILE A 309 19.59 -4.41 3.98
CA ILE A 309 18.16 -4.24 4.26
C ILE A 309 17.33 -4.55 3.01
N ASP A 310 17.62 -3.90 1.88
CA ASP A 310 16.79 -4.00 0.66
C ASP A 310 17.16 -5.16 -0.24
N ARG A 311 18.40 -5.67 -0.12
CA ARG A 311 18.94 -6.77 -0.93
C ARG A 311 18.61 -6.57 -2.44
N PRO A 312 19.00 -5.43 -3.04
CA PRO A 312 18.70 -5.14 -4.43
C PRO A 312 19.39 -6.13 -5.37
N LEU A 313 18.74 -6.42 -6.50
CA LEU A 313 19.25 -7.35 -7.51
C LEU A 313 20.22 -6.71 -8.51
N HIS A 314 20.12 -5.39 -8.69
CA HIS A 314 21.03 -4.64 -9.56
C HIS A 314 22.44 -4.59 -8.96
N ARG A 315 23.48 -4.71 -9.79
CA ARG A 315 24.88 -4.58 -9.33
C ARG A 315 25.24 -3.13 -9.03
N ASP A 316 24.67 -2.21 -9.82
CA ASP A 316 24.76 -0.75 -9.76
C ASP A 316 23.63 -0.13 -8.92
N PHE A 317 23.12 -0.86 -7.92
CA PHE A 317 21.93 -0.48 -7.14
C PHE A 317 22.08 0.87 -6.43
N TRP A 318 23.29 1.21 -5.97
CA TRP A 318 23.54 2.45 -5.25
C TRP A 318 23.59 3.65 -6.19
N GLU A 319 24.23 3.47 -7.34
CA GLU A 319 24.32 4.47 -8.38
C GLU A 319 22.91 4.78 -8.96
N ARG A 320 22.08 3.74 -9.16
CA ARG A 320 20.66 3.88 -9.51
C ARG A 320 19.86 4.63 -8.45
N PHE A 321 20.06 4.25 -7.18
CA PHE A 321 19.42 4.90 -6.05
C PHE A 321 19.73 6.39 -6.01
N GLN A 322 21.01 6.77 -6.11
CA GLN A 322 21.45 8.16 -6.12
C GLN A 322 20.88 8.94 -7.32
N ARG A 323 20.84 8.35 -8.52
CA ARG A 323 20.20 8.97 -9.69
C ARG A 323 18.70 9.18 -9.48
N CYS A 324 18.00 8.25 -8.84
CA CYS A 324 16.58 8.43 -8.50
C CYS A 324 16.36 9.61 -7.54
N LEU A 325 17.29 9.85 -6.61
CA LEU A 325 17.23 11.02 -5.71
C LEU A 325 17.39 12.34 -6.47
N ASP A 326 18.31 12.38 -7.43
CA ASP A 326 18.49 13.55 -8.30
C ASP A 326 17.24 13.80 -9.15
N ILE A 327 16.64 12.76 -9.72
CA ILE A 327 15.36 12.87 -10.46
C ILE A 327 14.24 13.36 -9.54
N LEU A 328 14.17 12.88 -8.30
CA LEU A 328 13.15 13.33 -7.35
C LEU A 328 13.29 14.82 -7.01
N ARG A 329 14.53 15.31 -6.91
CA ARG A 329 14.85 16.73 -6.72
C ARG A 329 14.28 17.60 -7.82
N GLU A 330 14.36 17.15 -9.07
CA GLU A 330 13.76 17.87 -10.20
C GLU A 330 12.24 17.76 -10.21
N LYS A 331 11.69 16.56 -9.95
CA LYS A 331 10.23 16.35 -9.95
C LYS A 331 9.48 17.13 -8.87
N ARG A 332 10.14 17.52 -7.76
CA ARG A 332 9.52 18.29 -6.65
C ARG A 332 8.96 19.66 -7.09
N HIS A 333 9.41 20.17 -8.23
CA HIS A 333 8.95 21.45 -8.77
C HIS A 333 7.60 21.33 -9.47
N PHE A 334 7.29 20.15 -9.99
CA PHE A 334 6.08 19.91 -10.78
C PHE A 334 5.05 19.12 -9.98
N GLN A 335 5.45 18.16 -9.15
CA GLN A 335 4.53 17.30 -8.41
C GLN A 335 4.99 17.04 -6.97
N ARG A 336 4.06 16.57 -6.12
CA ARG A 336 4.37 16.24 -4.72
C ARG A 336 5.30 15.04 -4.65
N THR A 337 6.41 15.18 -3.94
CA THR A 337 7.41 14.14 -3.72
C THR A 337 7.51 13.81 -2.23
N VAL A 338 7.59 12.52 -1.93
CA VAL A 338 7.62 11.99 -0.57
C VAL A 338 8.78 11.02 -0.44
N PHE A 339 9.62 11.26 0.56
CA PHE A 339 10.47 10.20 1.11
C PHE A 339 9.67 9.42 2.14
N ARG A 340 9.65 8.10 2.02
CA ARG A 340 9.06 7.22 3.03
C ARG A 340 10.15 6.37 3.66
N LEU A 341 10.44 6.64 4.92
CA LEU A 341 11.46 5.96 5.70
C LEU A 341 10.77 4.87 6.53
N THR A 342 11.17 3.62 6.33
CA THR A 342 10.72 2.50 7.15
C THR A 342 11.77 2.22 8.23
N LEU A 343 11.48 2.61 9.46
CA LEU A 343 12.40 2.42 10.58
C LEU A 343 12.24 1.04 11.22
N VAL A 344 13.37 0.35 11.35
CA VAL A 344 13.56 -0.98 11.90
C VAL A 344 14.56 -0.87 13.04
N LYS A 345 14.10 -1.13 14.26
CA LYS A 345 14.93 -1.02 15.47
C LYS A 345 16.10 -2.00 15.40
N GLY A 346 17.29 -1.52 15.75
CA GLY A 346 18.55 -2.27 15.68
C GLY A 346 19.13 -2.42 14.26
N PHE A 347 18.52 -1.80 13.25
CA PHE A 347 19.03 -1.81 11.86
C PHE A 347 19.33 -0.41 11.34
N ASN A 348 18.37 0.53 11.44
CA ASN A 348 18.48 1.85 10.79
C ASN A 348 17.94 3.02 11.65
N VAL A 349 17.92 2.85 12.98
CA VAL A 349 17.43 3.86 13.94
C VAL A 349 18.59 4.51 14.70
N ASP A 350 19.54 3.71 15.17
CA ASP A 350 20.70 4.18 15.93
C ASP A 350 21.79 4.62 14.94
N ASP A 351 22.29 5.85 15.09
CA ASP A 351 23.37 6.47 14.30
C ASP A 351 23.09 6.84 12.82
N GLU A 352 21.87 6.68 12.30
CA GLU A 352 21.56 7.02 10.89
C GLU A 352 20.95 8.41 10.64
N VAL A 353 20.66 9.22 11.68
CA VAL A 353 20.02 10.55 11.51
C VAL A 353 20.78 11.44 10.53
N ILE A 354 22.11 11.53 10.68
CA ILE A 354 22.98 12.31 9.79
C ILE A 354 22.93 11.76 8.36
N GLY A 355 22.90 10.43 8.23
CA GLY A 355 22.81 9.74 6.93
C GLY A 355 21.50 10.05 6.20
N TYR A 356 20.36 9.93 6.88
CA TYR A 356 19.06 10.30 6.31
C TYR A 356 18.98 11.79 6.00
N ALA A 357 19.53 12.66 6.85
CA ALA A 357 19.61 14.09 6.58
C ALA A 357 20.44 14.39 5.32
N ASN A 358 21.53 13.66 5.05
CA ASN A 358 22.29 13.78 3.79
C ASN A 358 21.42 13.45 2.57
N LEU A 359 20.58 12.40 2.66
CA LEU A 359 19.68 12.03 1.57
C LEU A 359 18.57 13.06 1.35
N VAL A 360 17.98 13.60 2.44
CA VAL A 360 16.98 14.66 2.40
C VAL A 360 17.56 15.93 1.78
N GLU A 361 18.79 16.31 2.15
CA GLU A 361 19.51 17.46 1.58
C GLU A 361 19.79 17.28 0.08
N LYS A 362 20.11 16.07 -0.35
CA LYS A 362 20.33 15.75 -1.77
C LYS A 362 19.05 15.85 -2.59
N ALA A 363 17.97 15.20 -2.16
CA ALA A 363 16.75 15.09 -2.96
C ALA A 363 15.72 16.21 -2.73
N LEU A 364 15.77 16.89 -1.58
CA LEU A 364 14.83 17.92 -1.16
C LEU A 364 13.34 17.53 -1.39
N PRO A 365 12.89 16.35 -0.93
CA PRO A 365 11.49 15.94 -1.13
C PRO A 365 10.54 16.94 -0.48
N GLY A 366 9.34 17.12 -1.04
CA GLY A 366 8.36 18.02 -0.42
C GLY A 366 7.95 17.59 0.99
N LEU A 367 7.99 16.28 1.24
CA LEU A 367 7.51 15.64 2.45
C LEU A 367 8.42 14.45 2.81
N VAL A 368 8.54 14.17 4.10
CA VAL A 368 9.25 13.01 4.64
C VAL A 368 8.32 12.30 5.63
N GLU A 369 7.85 11.12 5.24
CA GLU A 369 7.09 10.21 6.11
C GLU A 369 8.08 9.29 6.83
N ILE A 370 8.06 9.29 8.15
CA ILE A 370 8.85 8.38 8.97
C ILE A 370 7.89 7.41 9.64
N LYS A 371 8.07 6.12 9.38
CA LYS A 371 7.14 5.08 9.83
C LYS A 371 7.87 3.90 10.44
N GLY A 372 7.40 3.44 11.59
CA GLY A 372 7.85 2.18 12.17
C GLY A 372 7.47 0.95 11.33
N VAL A 373 8.40 0.02 11.19
CA VAL A 373 8.14 -1.27 10.54
C VAL A 373 7.01 -2.01 11.24
N THR A 374 6.13 -2.65 10.47
CA THR A 374 5.11 -3.55 11.03
C THR A 374 5.58 -4.99 10.84
N TYR A 375 5.74 -5.73 11.94
CA TYR A 375 6.10 -7.15 11.87
C TYR A 375 4.93 -7.96 11.33
N CYS A 376 5.21 -8.79 10.32
CA CYS A 376 4.19 -9.54 9.59
C CYS A 376 4.19 -11.05 9.90
N GLY A 377 4.94 -11.51 10.92
CA GLY A 377 4.83 -12.89 11.44
C GLY A 377 5.32 -14.03 10.53
N THR A 378 5.65 -13.77 9.27
CA THR A 378 5.97 -14.85 8.32
C THR A 378 7.27 -15.59 8.67
N SER A 379 7.32 -16.90 8.40
CA SER A 379 8.53 -17.75 8.53
C SER A 379 9.76 -17.14 7.84
N THR A 380 9.53 -16.37 6.77
CA THR A 380 10.60 -15.69 6.04
C THR A 380 11.11 -14.40 6.70
N SER A 381 10.27 -13.71 7.48
CA SER A 381 10.72 -12.59 8.33
C SER A 381 11.66 -13.07 9.43
N ALA A 382 11.37 -14.24 10.03
CA ALA A 382 12.24 -14.89 10.99
C ALA A 382 13.57 -15.35 10.36
N GLY A 383 13.52 -15.96 9.15
CA GLY A 383 14.73 -16.32 8.39
C GLY A 383 15.58 -15.13 7.93
N ALA A 384 15.00 -13.93 7.85
CA ALA A 384 15.70 -12.69 7.55
C ALA A 384 16.24 -11.97 8.82
N GLY A 385 16.02 -12.53 10.00
CA GLY A 385 16.48 -11.99 11.29
C GLY A 385 15.61 -10.88 11.87
N LEU A 386 14.39 -10.67 11.36
CA LEU A 386 13.42 -9.74 11.94
C LEU A 386 12.57 -10.43 13.00
N THR A 387 12.41 -9.77 14.13
CA THR A 387 11.56 -10.20 15.24
C THR A 387 10.64 -9.06 15.67
N MET A 388 9.68 -9.35 16.55
CA MET A 388 8.86 -8.31 17.19
C MET A 388 9.67 -7.25 17.93
N GLN A 389 10.88 -7.57 18.40
CA GLN A 389 11.77 -6.61 19.07
C GLN A 389 12.32 -5.54 18.12
N ASN A 390 12.26 -5.78 16.81
CA ASN A 390 12.68 -4.82 15.80
C ASN A 390 11.58 -3.83 15.41
N VAL A 391 10.36 -3.99 15.91
CA VAL A 391 9.26 -3.03 15.73
C VAL A 391 9.45 -1.88 16.73
N PRO A 392 9.72 -0.65 16.27
CA PRO A 392 9.89 0.48 17.17
C PRO A 392 8.55 0.92 17.77
N PHE A 393 8.58 1.36 19.02
CA PHE A 393 7.48 2.05 19.67
C PHE A 393 7.31 3.46 19.12
N TYR A 394 6.15 4.08 19.38
CA TYR A 394 5.86 5.42 18.89
C TYR A 394 6.83 6.46 19.43
N GLU A 395 7.24 6.31 20.68
CA GLU A 395 8.17 7.20 21.37
C GLU A 395 9.57 7.14 20.73
N GLU A 396 10.00 5.97 20.27
CA GLU A 396 11.28 5.78 19.56
C GLU A 396 11.23 6.45 18.18
N ILE A 397 10.12 6.31 17.45
CA ILE A 397 9.89 7.04 16.20
C ILE A 397 9.89 8.54 16.44
N SER A 398 9.19 9.00 17.48
CA SER A 398 9.09 10.42 17.82
C SER A 398 10.46 11.01 18.16
N ALA A 399 11.28 10.32 18.95
CA ALA A 399 12.63 10.74 19.28
C ALA A 399 13.52 10.85 18.04
N PHE A 400 13.49 9.85 17.15
CA PHE A 400 14.23 9.88 15.90
C PHE A 400 13.82 11.07 15.02
N VAL A 401 12.51 11.32 14.92
CA VAL A 401 11.96 12.37 14.07
C VAL A 401 12.31 13.76 14.58
N VAL A 402 12.29 13.98 15.91
CA VAL A 402 12.77 15.22 16.52
C VAL A 402 14.26 15.43 16.25
N ALA A 403 15.09 14.38 16.38
CA ALA A 403 16.51 14.46 16.08
C ALA A 403 16.78 14.77 14.60
N LEU A 404 16.04 14.13 13.68
CA LEU A 404 16.12 14.39 12.25
C LEU A 404 15.71 15.83 11.92
N ASN A 405 14.60 16.31 12.48
CA ASN A 405 14.15 17.69 12.27
C ASN A 405 15.20 18.71 12.74
N ALA A 406 15.79 18.50 13.93
CA ALA A 406 16.85 19.37 14.45
C ALA A 406 18.11 19.35 13.56
N GLU A 407 18.48 18.19 13.02
CA GLU A 407 19.62 18.08 12.09
C GLU A 407 19.34 18.79 10.75
N LEU A 408 18.12 18.69 10.22
CA LEU A 408 17.71 19.43 9.02
C LEU A 408 17.75 20.95 9.26
N GLU A 409 17.26 21.40 10.42
CA GLU A 409 17.32 22.80 10.84
C GLU A 409 18.77 23.29 10.99
N ARG A 410 19.65 22.49 11.61
CA ARG A 410 21.08 22.79 11.77
C ARG A 410 21.78 23.02 10.42
N ARG A 411 21.33 22.35 9.36
CA ARG A 411 21.82 22.52 7.99
C ARG A 411 21.19 23.69 7.24
N GLY A 412 20.24 24.39 7.86
CA GLY A 412 19.50 25.48 7.23
C GLY A 412 18.42 25.03 6.25
N LEU A 413 18.02 23.75 6.27
CA LEU A 413 16.95 23.25 5.42
C LEU A 413 15.59 23.64 6.00
N LYS A 414 14.70 24.15 5.14
CA LYS A 414 13.38 24.66 5.51
C LYS A 414 12.34 23.55 5.60
N TYR A 415 12.41 22.79 6.69
CA TYR A 415 11.50 21.70 7.04
C TYR A 415 11.01 21.85 8.48
N GLY A 416 9.85 21.26 8.78
CA GLY A 416 9.30 21.21 10.13
C GLY A 416 8.39 20.01 10.37
N LEU A 417 8.12 19.74 11.65
CA LEU A 417 7.17 18.72 12.10
C LEU A 417 5.74 19.18 11.77
N ALA A 418 5.07 18.46 10.88
CA ALA A 418 3.80 18.88 10.32
C ALA A 418 2.60 18.12 10.91
N ALA A 419 2.67 16.80 10.94
CA ALA A 419 1.55 15.95 11.35
C ALA A 419 2.04 14.64 11.97
N GLU A 420 1.17 13.97 12.72
CA GLU A 420 1.42 12.63 13.24
C GLU A 420 0.22 11.71 13.11
N HIS A 421 0.45 10.41 13.27
CA HIS A 421 -0.58 9.41 13.47
C HIS A 421 -0.02 8.31 14.38
N ALA A 422 -0.16 8.53 15.68
CA ALA A 422 0.45 7.68 16.71
C ALA A 422 0.00 6.21 16.59
N HIS A 423 -1.25 5.98 16.19
CA HIS A 423 -1.78 4.62 15.98
C HIS A 423 -1.00 3.85 14.89
N SER A 424 -0.52 4.52 13.84
CA SER A 424 0.30 3.85 12.80
C SER A 424 1.80 3.98 13.04
N CYS A 425 2.24 4.48 14.20
CA CYS A 425 3.63 4.83 14.48
C CYS A 425 4.28 5.62 13.35
N CYS A 426 3.61 6.70 12.91
CA CYS A 426 4.05 7.47 11.75
C CYS A 426 4.00 8.98 12.01
N VAL A 427 5.04 9.68 11.57
CA VAL A 427 5.18 11.14 11.71
C VAL A 427 5.56 11.73 10.36
N LEU A 428 5.08 12.94 10.09
CA LEU A 428 5.33 13.69 8.87
C LEU A 428 6.20 14.91 9.17
N ILE A 429 7.38 14.96 8.57
CA ILE A 429 8.12 16.20 8.35
C ILE A 429 7.71 16.77 6.98
N ALA A 430 7.47 18.07 6.89
CA ALA A 430 7.12 18.75 5.65
C ALA A 430 8.06 19.92 5.38
N SER A 431 8.32 20.21 4.10
CA SER A 431 8.99 21.44 3.70
C SER A 431 8.10 22.64 4.04
N GLU A 432 8.69 23.77 4.44
CA GLU A 432 7.98 25.04 4.68
C GLU A 432 7.21 25.55 3.45
N ARG A 433 7.46 25.00 2.24
CA ARG A 433 6.60 25.19 1.06
C ARG A 433 5.13 24.84 1.31
N PHE A 434 4.88 23.90 2.22
CA PHE A 434 3.55 23.49 2.67
C PHE A 434 3.09 24.22 3.93
N SER A 435 3.76 25.30 4.34
CA SER A 435 3.34 26.17 5.45
C SER A 435 2.93 27.54 4.90
N LYS A 436 1.70 27.96 5.19
CA LYS A 436 1.18 29.29 4.82
C LYS A 436 0.63 29.95 6.09
N ASN A 437 1.08 31.17 6.38
CA ASN A 437 0.64 31.96 7.55
C ASN A 437 0.79 31.21 8.89
N GLY A 438 1.88 30.44 9.05
CA GLY A 438 2.14 29.66 10.27
C GLY A 438 1.32 28.38 10.41
N LYS A 439 0.55 28.00 9.38
CA LYS A 439 -0.26 26.77 9.38
C LYS A 439 0.20 25.78 8.32
N TRP A 440 0.25 24.51 8.69
CA TRP A 440 0.54 23.41 7.78
C TRP A 440 -0.63 23.14 6.84
N HIS A 441 -0.30 22.89 5.58
CA HIS A 441 -1.22 22.60 4.50
C HIS A 441 -0.74 21.35 3.76
N THR A 442 -0.58 20.27 4.51
CA THR A 442 -0.10 19.00 3.96
C THR A 442 -1.22 18.23 3.27
N ARG A 443 -2.49 18.56 3.50
CA ARG A 443 -3.62 17.92 2.83
C ARG A 443 -3.68 18.29 1.35
N ILE A 444 -4.28 17.39 0.57
CA ILE A 444 -4.43 17.56 -0.87
C ILE A 444 -5.85 18.03 -1.13
N ASP A 445 -5.98 19.10 -1.90
CA ASP A 445 -7.24 19.46 -2.56
C ASP A 445 -7.34 18.63 -3.85
N TYR A 446 -8.05 17.51 -3.78
CA TYR A 446 -8.14 16.56 -4.88
C TYR A 446 -8.93 17.12 -6.07
N ASP A 447 -9.97 17.90 -5.79
CA ASP A 447 -10.80 18.46 -6.85
C ASP A 447 -10.00 19.53 -7.59
N ARG A 448 -9.29 20.39 -6.84
CA ARG A 448 -8.34 21.36 -7.41
C ARG A 448 -7.21 20.70 -8.20
N PHE A 449 -6.67 19.57 -7.74
CA PHE A 449 -5.66 18.82 -8.48
C PHE A 449 -6.16 18.39 -9.86
N PHE A 450 -7.40 17.89 -9.96
CA PHE A 450 -7.96 17.46 -11.25
C PHE A 450 -8.26 18.63 -12.18
N GLU A 451 -8.80 19.73 -11.66
CA GLU A 451 -8.98 20.97 -12.45
C GLU A 451 -7.66 21.43 -13.08
N LEU A 452 -6.58 21.45 -12.30
CA LEU A 452 -5.25 21.86 -12.76
C LEU A 452 -4.65 20.85 -13.76
N LEU A 453 -4.84 19.55 -13.53
CA LEU A 453 -4.39 18.49 -14.42
C LEU A 453 -5.09 18.56 -15.78
N GLU A 454 -6.39 18.78 -15.81
CA GLU A 454 -7.17 18.93 -17.04
C GLU A 454 -6.77 20.19 -17.79
N LYS A 455 -6.54 21.29 -17.08
CA LYS A 455 -6.03 22.52 -17.67
C LYS A 455 -4.66 22.32 -18.30
N GLU A 456 -3.72 21.70 -17.58
CA GLU A 456 -2.38 21.36 -18.10
C GLU A 456 -2.48 20.51 -19.38
N LYS A 457 -3.40 19.54 -19.43
CA LYS A 457 -3.64 18.71 -20.63
C LYS A 457 -4.29 19.47 -21.79
N ALA A 458 -5.13 20.47 -21.50
CA ALA A 458 -5.87 21.22 -22.51
C ALA A 458 -5.05 22.34 -23.16
N ASP A 459 -4.29 23.10 -22.36
CA ASP A 459 -3.61 24.31 -22.82
C ASP A 459 -2.10 24.38 -22.49
N GLY A 460 -1.57 23.37 -21.78
CA GLY A 460 -0.16 23.32 -21.38
C GLY A 460 0.19 24.16 -20.15
N THR A 461 -0.78 24.76 -19.46
CA THR A 461 -0.55 25.53 -18.22
C THR A 461 -0.08 24.59 -17.10
N THR A 462 1.20 24.62 -16.80
CA THR A 462 1.78 23.82 -15.71
C THR A 462 1.38 24.34 -14.34
N PHE A 463 1.35 23.45 -13.35
CA PHE A 463 1.10 23.79 -11.94
C PHE A 463 2.06 23.05 -11.01
N THR A 464 2.16 23.57 -9.79
CA THR A 464 3.08 23.17 -8.73
C THR A 464 2.34 22.51 -7.56
N PRO A 465 3.04 21.78 -6.68
CA PRO A 465 2.45 21.20 -5.45
C PRO A 465 1.65 22.16 -4.56
N GLU A 466 2.02 23.44 -4.55
CA GLU A 466 1.43 24.49 -3.71
C GLU A 466 0.06 24.98 -4.23
N ASP A 467 -0.29 24.66 -5.48
CA ASP A 467 -1.53 25.11 -6.12
C ASP A 467 -2.76 24.27 -5.73
N TYR A 468 -2.55 23.11 -5.11
CA TYR A 468 -3.60 22.16 -4.69
C TYR A 468 -3.39 21.65 -3.25
N MET A 469 -2.85 22.53 -2.40
CA MET A 469 -2.69 22.27 -0.97
C MET A 469 -3.93 22.70 -0.18
N ARG A 470 -4.28 21.92 0.84
CA ARG A 470 -5.35 22.21 1.80
C ARG A 470 -4.79 22.18 3.21
N GLU A 471 -5.35 23.01 4.09
CA GLU A 471 -4.97 23.08 5.51
C GLU A 471 -5.03 21.69 6.16
N THR A 472 -4.04 21.39 7.00
CA THR A 472 -3.99 20.19 7.83
C THR A 472 -4.88 20.39 9.05
N GLU A 473 -5.71 19.41 9.37
CA GLU A 473 -6.62 19.52 10.52
C GLU A 473 -5.84 19.59 11.82
N ASP A 474 -6.35 20.35 12.79
CA ASP A 474 -5.71 20.53 14.10
C ASP A 474 -5.43 19.19 14.79
N TRP A 475 -6.38 18.26 14.81
CA TRP A 475 -6.21 16.94 15.42
C TRP A 475 -5.15 16.06 14.72
N ALA A 476 -4.76 16.39 13.48
CA ALA A 476 -3.73 15.71 12.72
C ALA A 476 -2.33 16.29 12.95
N LEU A 477 -2.22 17.52 13.46
CA LEU A 477 -0.95 18.20 13.67
C LEU A 477 -0.07 17.44 14.68
N TRP A 478 1.25 17.63 14.55
CA TRP A 478 2.24 17.10 15.49
C TRP A 478 1.88 17.45 16.94
N GLY A 479 1.92 16.46 17.84
CA GLY A 479 1.53 16.59 19.25
C GLY A 479 0.05 16.30 19.58
N ASN A 480 -0.83 16.13 18.58
CA ASN A 480 -2.27 15.93 18.79
C ASN A 480 -2.76 14.47 18.60
N GLY A 481 -1.86 13.52 18.45
CA GLY A 481 -2.09 12.08 18.32
C GLY A 481 -2.51 11.61 16.93
N GLY A 482 -3.16 12.48 16.15
CA GLY A 482 -3.41 12.25 14.73
C GLY A 482 -4.63 11.41 14.40
N PHE A 483 -5.36 10.88 15.38
CA PHE A 483 -6.49 9.99 15.15
C PHE A 483 -7.76 10.78 14.85
N ASP A 484 -8.54 10.37 13.84
CA ASP A 484 -9.77 11.08 13.45
C ASP A 484 -10.79 11.09 14.61
N PRO A 485 -11.22 12.27 15.10
CA PRO A 485 -12.19 12.36 16.18
C PRO A 485 -13.58 11.81 15.82
N ASN A 486 -13.88 11.61 14.53
CA ASN A 486 -15.14 11.01 14.07
C ASN A 486 -15.15 9.48 14.07
N ASP A 487 -14.01 8.86 14.40
CA ASP A 487 -13.82 7.42 14.48
C ASP A 487 -13.58 6.96 15.92
N GLU A 488 -13.92 5.70 16.19
CA GLU A 488 -13.73 5.07 17.50
C GLU A 488 -12.48 4.19 17.49
N ARG A 489 -11.52 4.50 18.37
CA ARG A 489 -10.33 3.67 18.52
C ARG A 489 -10.68 2.40 19.30
N VAL A 490 -10.58 1.25 18.64
CA VAL A 490 -10.79 -0.05 19.29
C VAL A 490 -9.47 -0.60 19.83
N TYR A 491 -9.46 -0.92 21.12
CA TYR A 491 -8.36 -1.60 21.80
C TYR A 491 -8.68 -3.08 21.97
N ARG A 492 -7.66 -3.96 21.90
CA ARG A 492 -7.86 -5.39 22.18
C ARG A 492 -8.16 -5.62 23.66
N LYS A 493 -9.08 -6.55 23.94
CA LYS A 493 -9.64 -6.92 25.27
C LYS A 493 -8.65 -7.42 26.34
N LYS A 494 -7.34 -7.21 26.17
CA LYS A 494 -6.31 -7.47 27.21
C LYS A 494 -5.56 -6.21 27.68
N LYS A 495 -5.93 -5.02 27.20
CA LYS A 495 -5.33 -3.74 27.63
C LYS A 495 -6.24 -2.87 28.53
N ASP A 496 -7.38 -3.40 28.97
CA ASP A 496 -8.19 -2.76 30.01
C ASP A 496 -7.63 -3.12 31.39
N LYS A 497 -6.64 -2.32 31.81
CA LYS A 497 -6.32 -1.94 33.19
C LYS A 497 -5.05 -1.10 33.12
N THR A 498 -5.20 0.23 33.06
CA THR A 498 -4.19 1.30 33.29
C THR A 498 -4.11 2.36 32.19
N ILE A 499 -5.23 2.99 31.81
CA ILE A 499 -5.23 4.43 31.48
C ILE A 499 -6.57 5.00 31.95
N GLU A 500 -6.77 5.07 33.28
CA GLU A 500 -7.73 6.03 33.84
C GLU A 500 -7.07 7.41 33.83
N ALA A 501 -7.87 8.41 33.46
CA ALA A 501 -7.50 9.80 33.28
C ALA A 501 -6.65 10.36 34.42
N ALA A 502 -5.57 11.06 34.07
CA ALA A 502 -4.90 11.93 35.00
C ALA A 502 -5.90 13.00 35.49
N PRO A 503 -6.12 13.17 36.80
CA PRO A 503 -6.99 14.21 37.30
C PRO A 503 -6.36 15.57 37.04
N THR A 504 -7.15 16.47 36.47
CA THR A 504 -6.89 17.90 36.47
C THR A 504 -6.82 18.42 37.91
N SER A 505 -5.66 18.94 38.31
CA SER A 505 -5.51 19.94 39.37
C SER A 505 -4.34 20.84 39.06
#